data_AF-A0A2A2G005-F1
#
_entry.id   AF-A0A2A2G005-F1
#
_cell.length_a   1.000
_cell.length_b   1.000
_cell.length_c   1.000
_cell.angle_alpha   90.00
_cell.angle_beta   90.00
_cell.angle_gamma   90.00
#
_symmetry.space_group_name_H-M   'P 1'
#
loop_
_entity.id
_entity.type
_entity.pdbx_description
1 polymer ?
#
loop_
_entity_poly.entity_id
_entity_poly.type
_entity_poly.pdbx_seq_one_letter_code
_entity_poly.pdbx_strand_id
1 'polypeptide(L)' 'PIKSTEEVIGAGIRATEAVLVHIRHREDVATDWRILWQGKPYLIDGMRNLDERRQYLTLSAHWVA' A
#
# COMPACT_ATOMS: atom_id res chain seq x y z
N PRO A 1 -6.89 -10.55 -6.13
CA PRO A 1 -7.71 -9.53 -6.84
C PRO A 1 -7.07 -8.14 -6.68
N ILE A 2 -6.53 -7.59 -7.77
CA ILE A 2 -6.03 -6.20 -7.80
C ILE A 2 -7.27 -5.30 -7.80
N LYS A 3 -7.52 -4.57 -6.70
CA LYS A 3 -8.44 -3.42 -6.74
C LYS A 3 -7.64 -2.26 -7.34
N SER A 4 -7.80 -2.04 -8.64
CA SER A 4 -7.41 -0.78 -9.26
C SER A 4 -8.44 0.25 -8.79
N THR A 5 -8.12 0.99 -7.74
CA THR A 5 -8.93 2.13 -7.30
C THR A 5 -8.24 3.37 -7.82
N GLU A 6 -8.80 3.96 -8.87
CA GLU A 6 -8.40 5.26 -9.38
C GLU A 6 -8.82 6.32 -8.34
N GLU A 7 -7.86 6.88 -7.62
CA GLU A 7 -8.08 7.99 -6.69
C GLU A 7 -7.63 9.29 -7.36
N VAL A 8 -8.58 10.16 -7.69
CA VAL A 8 -8.31 11.50 -8.25
C VAL A 8 -7.94 12.43 -7.09
N ILE A 9 -6.65 12.51 -6.80
CA ILE A 9 -6.07 13.54 -5.93
C ILE A 9 -5.72 14.74 -6.83
N GLY A 10 -6.19 15.92 -6.44
CA GLY A 10 -6.17 17.14 -7.26
C GLY A 10 -4.85 17.42 -8.00
N ALA A 11 -5.00 17.87 -9.25
CA ALA A 11 -3.96 18.43 -10.12
C ALA A 11 -2.78 17.49 -10.46
N GLY A 12 -3.05 16.51 -11.33
CA GLY A 12 -2.02 15.79 -12.08
C GLY A 12 -2.28 14.28 -12.09
N ILE A 13 -2.80 13.76 -13.20
CA ILE A 13 -2.97 12.31 -13.40
C ILE A 13 -1.57 11.70 -13.60
N ARG A 14 -0.86 11.45 -12.50
CA ARG A 14 0.20 10.45 -12.47
C ARG A 14 -0.50 9.11 -12.28
N ALA A 15 -0.49 8.27 -13.30
CA ALA A 15 -0.80 6.86 -13.16
C ALA A 15 0.35 6.19 -12.37
N THR A 16 0.49 6.54 -11.10
CA THR A 16 1.31 5.80 -10.14
C THR A 16 0.62 4.47 -9.94
N GLU A 17 1.27 3.37 -10.38
CA GLU A 17 0.80 2.01 -10.06
C GLU A 17 0.79 1.85 -8.53
N ALA A 18 -0.33 2.19 -7.91
CA ALA A 18 -0.56 2.09 -6.48
C ALA A 18 -1.21 0.74 -6.18
N VAL A 19 -0.69 0.04 -5.18
CA VAL A 19 -1.21 -1.23 -4.68
C VAL A 19 -1.69 -1.07 -3.24
N LEU A 20 -2.83 -1.70 -2.95
CA LEU A 20 -3.36 -1.84 -1.60
C LEU A 20 -3.18 -3.29 -1.15
N VAL A 21 -2.43 -3.48 -0.06
CA VAL A 21 -2.08 -4.79 0.49
C VAL A 21 -2.71 -4.95 1.86
N HIS A 22 -3.37 -6.08 2.09
CA HIS A 22 -3.92 -6.47 3.39
C HIS A 22 -3.06 -7.57 3.98
N ILE A 23 -2.44 -7.30 5.13
CA ILE A 23 -1.66 -8.28 5.88
C ILE A 23 -2.27 -8.48 7.26
N ARG A 24 -1.94 -9.61 7.91
CA ARG A 24 -2.20 -9.76 9.34
C ARG A 24 -1.45 -8.67 10.11
N HIS A 25 -2.07 -8.18 11.17
CA HIS A 25 -1.44 -7.18 12.01
C HIS A 25 -0.12 -7.70 12.58
N ARG A 26 0.91 -6.84 12.49
CA ARG A 26 2.25 -7.12 12.96
C ARG A 26 2.87 -5.79 13.37
N GLU A 27 3.38 -5.69 14.59
CA GLU A 27 3.84 -4.41 15.16
C GLU A 27 5.22 -3.96 14.65
N ASP A 28 5.96 -4.85 13.98
CA ASP A 28 7.28 -4.57 13.41
C ASP A 28 7.24 -4.07 11.97
N VAL A 29 6.04 -3.95 11.37
CA VAL A 29 5.89 -3.43 10.02
C VAL A 29 6.14 -1.93 10.05
N ALA A 30 7.12 -1.50 9.25
CA ALA A 30 7.53 -0.11 9.16
C ALA A 30 7.40 0.42 7.72
N THR A 31 7.27 1.74 7.58
CA THR A 31 7.05 2.41 6.29
C THR A 31 8.30 2.51 5.43
N ASP A 32 9.48 2.26 6.00
CA ASP A 32 10.76 2.15 5.27
C ASP A 32 10.92 0.80 4.54
N TRP A 33 10.02 -0.16 4.82
CA TRP A 33 10.01 -1.44 4.14
C TRP A 33 9.50 -1.32 2.71
N ARG A 34 9.85 -2.31 1.89
CA ARG A 34 9.41 -2.42 0.51
C ARG A 34 8.55 -3.67 0.32
N ILE A 35 7.48 -3.52 -0.43
CA ILE A 35 6.64 -4.65 -0.83
C ILE A 35 7.18 -5.19 -2.15
N LEU A 36 7.61 -6.46 -2.17
CA LEU A 36 7.97 -7.14 -3.40
C LEU A 36 6.75 -7.89 -3.93
N TRP A 37 6.24 -7.46 -5.08
CA TRP A 37 5.10 -8.10 -5.73
C TRP A 37 5.37 -8.28 -7.21
N GLN A 38 5.21 -9.51 -7.71
CA GLN A 38 5.54 -9.89 -9.10
C GLN A 38 6.96 -9.49 -9.54
N GLY A 39 7.93 -9.52 -8.62
CA GLY A 39 9.31 -9.11 -8.89
C GLY A 39 9.53 -7.59 -8.98
N LYS A 40 8.49 -6.78 -8.77
CA LYS A 40 8.58 -5.32 -8.70
C LYS A 40 8.58 -4.84 -7.24
N PRO A 41 9.48 -3.93 -6.85
CA PRO A 41 9.46 -3.30 -5.53
C PRO A 41 8.47 -2.12 -5.50
N TYR A 42 7.69 -2.03 -4.43
CA TYR A 42 6.79 -0.92 -4.14
C TYR A 42 7.18 -0.28 -2.80
N LEU A 43 7.20 1.04 -2.73
CA LEU A 43 7.45 1.78 -1.49
C LEU A 43 6.13 2.01 -0.74
N ILE A 44 6.14 1.79 0.57
CA ILE A 44 4.95 1.99 1.41
C ILE A 44 4.76 3.49 1.67
N ASP A 45 3.61 4.02 1.27
CA ASP A 45 3.22 5.43 1.47
C ASP A 45 2.37 5.64 2.71
N GLY A 46 1.70 4.59 3.15
CA GLY A 46 0.69 4.69 4.19
C GLY A 46 0.36 3.34 4.78
N MET A 47 0.05 3.36 6.07
CA MET A 47 -0.37 2.21 6.85
C MET A 47 -1.61 2.61 7.64
N ARG A 48 -2.68 1.82 7.50
CA ARG A 48 -3.94 2.02 8.22
C ARG A 48 -4.36 0.72 8.89
N ASN A 49 -4.79 0.83 10.14
CA ASN A 49 -5.46 -0.24 10.86
C ASN A 49 -6.97 -0.03 10.72
N LEU A 50 -7.57 -0.59 9.66
CA LEU A 50 -9.01 -0.42 9.38
C LEU A 50 -9.91 -1.12 10.40
N ASP A 51 -9.39 -2.07 11.15
CA ASP A 51 -10.19 -2.93 12.02
C ASP A 51 -10.27 -2.39 13.46
N GLU A 52 -9.43 -1.42 13.85
CA GLU A 52 -9.26 -0.88 15.22
C GLU A 52 -8.97 -1.93 16.33
N ARG A 53 -9.20 -3.21 16.04
CA ARG A 53 -8.98 -4.41 16.86
C ARG A 53 -7.63 -5.05 16.60
N ARG A 54 -6.78 -4.42 15.78
CA ARG A 54 -5.42 -4.90 15.44
C ARG A 54 -5.39 -6.32 14.87
N GLN A 55 -6.37 -6.73 14.06
CA GLN A 55 -6.30 -8.03 13.38
C GLN A 55 -5.63 -7.92 12.00
N TYR A 56 -5.81 -6.77 11.34
CA TYR A 56 -5.29 -6.54 9.99
C TYR A 56 -4.66 -5.16 9.86
N LEU A 57 -3.66 -5.08 8.98
CA LEU A 57 -3.06 -3.83 8.53
C LEU A 57 -3.27 -3.69 7.03
N THR A 58 -3.67 -2.51 6.62
CA THR A 58 -3.77 -2.10 5.22
C THR A 58 -2.57 -1.22 4.90
N LEU A 59 -1.78 -1.64 3.90
CA LEU A 59 -0.64 -0.89 3.40
C LEU A 59 -0.98 -0.34 2.01
N SER A 60 -0.79 0.96 1.82
CA SER A 60 -0.78 1.60 0.51
C SER A 60 0.66 1.77 0.05
N ALA A 61 0.97 1.36 -1.17
CA ALA A 61 2.31 1.45 -1.72
C ALA A 61 2.29 1.81 -3.20
N HIS A 62 3.30 2.54 -3.69
CA HIS A 62 3.46 2.87 -5.11
C HIS A 62 4.72 2.23 -5.70
N TRP A 63 4.65 1.94 -7.00
CA TRP A 63 5.81 1.43 -7.73
C TRP A 63 6.90 2.51 -7.83
N VAL A 64 8.14 2.10 -7.58
CA VAL A 64 9.32 2.91 -7.86
C VAL A 64 10.20 2.17 -8.86
N ALA A 65 10.38 2.80 -10.02
CA ALA A 65 11.23 2.34 -11.12
C ALA A 65 12.71 2.56 -10.81
#